data_AF-A0A2G7GW89-F1
#
_entry.id   AF-A0A2G7GW89-F1
#
_cell.length_a   1.000
_cell.length_b   1.000
_cell.length_c   1.000
_cell.angle_alpha   90.00
_cell.angle_beta   90.00
_cell.angle_gamma   90.00
#
_symmetry.space_group_name_H-M   'P 1'
#
loop_
_entity.id
_entity.type
_entity.pdbx_description
1 polymer ?
#
loop_
_entity_poly.entity_id
_entity_poly.type
_entity_poly.pdbx_seq_one_letter_code
_entity_poly.pdbx_strand_id
1 'polypeptide(L)' 'MAYQLGLRTELTRVRVEDRAGTYNNNKNYVRLFPTLSLTYQLAKGDAIQEVIVSGLTGLH' A
#
# COMPACT_ATOMS: atom_id res chain seq x y z
N MET A 1 8.94 -20.79 11.74
CA MET A 1 8.39 -19.42 11.67
C MET A 1 8.91 -18.77 10.41
N ALA A 2 8.05 -18.18 9.60
CA ALA A 2 8.42 -17.46 8.39
C ALA A 2 7.85 -16.03 8.42
N TYR A 3 8.58 -15.10 7.82
CA TYR A 3 8.24 -13.68 7.79
C TYR A 3 8.38 -13.19 6.36
N GLN A 4 7.40 -12.43 5.87
CA GLN A 4 7.45 -11.81 4.57
C GLN A 4 7.04 -10.34 4.68
N LEU A 5 7.78 -9.48 3.98
CA LEU A 5 7.53 -8.06 3.89
C LEU A 5 7.20 -7.72 2.44
N GLY A 6 6.20 -6.86 2.25
CA GLY A 6 5.82 -6.31 0.95
C GLY A 6 5.66 -4.80 1.03
N LEU A 7 6.11 -4.09 0.00
CA LEU A 7 5.86 -2.67 -0.15
C LEU A 7 5.44 -2.42 -1.60
N ARG A 8 4.25 -1.85 -1.80
CA ARG A 8 3.78 -1.40 -3.12
C ARG A 8 3.61 0.12 -3.11
N THR A 9 4.01 0.76 -4.20
CA THR A 9 3.87 2.20 -4.40
C THR A 9 3.01 2.45 -5.64
N GLU A 10 2.14 3.46 -5.56
CA GLU A 10 1.28 3.87 -6.66
C GLU A 10 1.39 5.40 -6.82
N LEU A 11 1.71 5.83 -8.04
CA LEU A 11 1.86 7.24 -8.40
C LEU A 11 0.64 7.67 -9.23
N THR A 12 -0.15 8.59 -8.70
CA THR A 12 -1.30 9.14 -9.41
C THR A 12 -1.09 10.63 -9.64
N ARG A 13 -0.94 11.03 -10.91
CA ARG A 13 -0.87 12.45 -11.29
C ARG A 13 -2.23 12.89 -11.83
N VAL A 14 -2.87 13.81 -11.11
CA VAL A 14 -4.11 14.45 -11.56
C VAL A 14 -3.76 15.84 -12.09
N ARG A 15 -3.85 16.02 -13.41
CA ARG A 15 -3.69 17.32 -14.08
C ARG A 15 -5.07 17.81 -14.47
N VAL A 16 -5.53 18.90 -13.85
CA VAL A 16 -6.74 19.60 -14.26
C VAL A 16 -6.30 20.82 -15.08
N GLU A 17 -6.45 20.72 -16.40
CA GLU A 17 -6.32 21.85 -17.32
C GLU A 17 -7.71 22.27 -17.77
N ASP A 18 -8.11 23.48 -17.37
CA ASP A 18 -9.31 24.10 -17.92
C ASP A 18 -8.98 24.77 -19.27
N ARG A 19 -9.88 24.61 -20.27
CA ARG A 19 -9.70 25.16 -21.63
C ARG A 19 -9.72 26.69 -21.67
N ALA A 20 -10.15 27.36 -20.59
CA ALA A 20 -10.26 28.81 -20.49
C ALA A 20 -9.03 29.51 -19.85
N GLY A 21 -7.98 28.77 -19.49
CA GLY A 21 -6.68 29.35 -19.11
C GLY A 21 -6.59 29.95 -17.69
N THR A 22 -7.57 29.71 -16.82
CA THR A 22 -7.67 30.37 -15.49
C THR A 22 -7.32 29.49 -14.29
N TYR A 23 -7.15 28.17 -14.44
CA TYR A 23 -6.87 27.29 -13.31
C TYR A 23 -5.89 26.16 -13.68
N ASN A 24 -4.68 26.20 -13.14
CA ASN A 24 -3.70 25.11 -13.24
C ASN A 24 -3.56 24.46 -11.87
N ASN A 25 -4.23 23.33 -11.65
CA ASN A 25 -4.14 22.57 -10.40
C ASN A 25 -3.53 21.21 -10.71
N ASN A 26 -2.23 21.10 -10.44
CA ASN A 26 -1.47 19.86 -10.58
C ASN A 26 -1.40 19.19 -9.20
N LYS A 27 -2.21 18.14 -8.98
CA LYS A 27 -2.19 17.35 -7.75
C LYS A 27 -1.44 16.05 -7.97
N ASN A 28 -0.36 15.86 -7.23
CA ASN A 28 0.44 14.65 -7.27
C ASN A 28 0.18 13.84 -6.01
N TYR A 29 -0.34 12.61 -6.16
CA TYR A 29 -0.60 11.72 -5.03
C TYR A 29 0.34 10.52 -5.11
N VAL A 30 1.03 10.26 -4.00
CA VAL A 30 1.82 9.04 -3.83
C VAL A 30 1.12 8.17 -2.81
N ARG A 31 0.65 6.99 -3.22
CA ARG A 31 0.03 6.01 -2.33
C ARG A 31 1.03 4.89 -2.03
N LEU A 32 1.17 4.53 -0.77
CA LEU A 32 2.01 3.44 -0.31
C LEU A 32 1.14 2.38 0.36
N PHE A 33 1.44 1.12 0.05
CA PHE A 33 0.76 -0.05 0.58
C PHE A 33 1.79 -1.01 1.20
N PRO A 34 2.28 -0.73 2.42
CA PRO A 34 3.09 -1.68 3.16
C PRO A 34 2.25 -2.90 3.58
N THR A 35 2.86 -4.09 3.53
CA THR A 35 2.29 -5.38 3.92
C THR A 35 3.31 -6.17 4.72
N LEU A 36 2.86 -6.82 5.78
CA LEU A 36 3.63 -7.74 6.63
C LEU A 36 2.86 -9.05 6.74
N SER A 37 3.51 -10.16 6.42
CA SER A 37 2.98 -11.52 6.61
C SER A 37 3.82 -12.28 7.62
N LEU A 38 3.16 -12.91 8.59
CA LEU A 38 3.75 -13.75 9.62
C LEU A 38 3.16 -15.15 9.54
N THR A 39 4.01 -16.16 9.38
CA THR A 39 3.59 -17.57 9.35
C THR A 39 4.20 -18.32 10.53
N TYR A 40 3.35 -18.95 11.34
CA TYR A 40 3.79 -19.73 12.48
C TYR A 40 3.15 -21.12 12.51
N GLN A 41 3.90 -22.08 13.04
CA GLN A 41 3.44 -23.47 13.20
C GLN A 41 3.15 -23.70 14.67
N LEU A 42 1.94 -24.17 15.02
CA LEU A 42 1.64 -24.55 16.39
C LEU A 42 2.27 -25.92 16.67
N ALA A 43 3.21 -25.99 17.62
CA ALA A 43 3.95 -27.21 17.94
C ALA A 43 3.10 -28.38 18.49
N LYS A 44 1.77 -28.21 18.67
CA LYS A 44 0.89 -29.20 19.32
C LYS A 44 -0.17 -29.81 18.39
N GLY A 45 -0.08 -29.56 17.10
CA GLY A 45 -0.90 -30.14 16.05
C GLY A 45 -0.50 -29.46 14.76
N ASP A 46 -0.37 -30.20 13.66
CA ASP A 46 0.26 -29.81 12.38
C ASP A 46 -0.39 -28.60 11.65
N ALA A 47 -1.15 -27.77 12.37
CA ALA A 47 -1.73 -26.53 11.93
C ALA A 47 -0.66 -25.45 11.73
N ILE A 48 -0.69 -24.90 10.53
CA ILE A 48 0.05 -23.70 10.13
C ILE A 48 -0.95 -22.54 10.12
N GLN A 49 -0.59 -21.42 10.75
CA GLN A 49 -1.40 -20.20 10.70
C GLN A 49 -0.59 -19.03 10.11
N GLU A 50 -1.22 -18.29 9.23
CA GLU A 50 -0.68 -17.08 8.60
C GLU A 50 -1.52 -15.85 9.02
N VAL A 51 -0.85 -14.76 9.37
CA VAL A 51 -1.45 -13.46 9.65
C VAL A 51 -0.84 -12.44 8.70
N ILE A 52 -1.70 -11.75 7.93
CA ILE A 52 -1.31 -10.69 6.99
C ILE A 52 -1.88 -9.36 7.47
N VAL A 53 -1.02 -8.35 7.58
CA VAL A 53 -1.39 -6.97 7.92
C VAL A 53 -0.94 -6.04 6.80
N SER A 54 -1.86 -5.26 6.23
CA SER A 54 -1.56 -4.26 5.20
C SER A 54 -2.14 -2.90 5.58
N GLY A 55 -1.42 -1.83 5.27
CA GLY A 55 -1.85 -0.44 5.49
C GLY A 55 -1.87 0.37 4.20
N LEU A 56 -2.66 1.46 4.15
CA LEU A 56 -2.63 2.47 3.09
C LEU A 56 -2.17 3.79 3.69
N THR A 57 -1.07 4.34 3.20
CA THR A 57 -0.63 5.70 3.53
C THR A 57 -0.59 6.56 2.26
N GLY A 58 -1.19 7.74 2.32
CA GLY A 58 -1.18 8.72 1.24
C GLY A 58 -0.23 9.87 1.56
N LEU A 59 0.69 10.16 0.63
CA LEU A 59 1.50 11.37 0.62
C LEU A 59 0.85 12.37 -0.36
N HIS A 60 0.56 13.58 0.13
CA HIS A 60 -0.06 14.69 -0.61
C HIS A 60 1.00 15.72 -1.01
#